data_AF-A0A2E9N260-F1
#
_entry.id   AF-A0A2E9N260-F1
#
_cell.length_a   1.000
_cell.length_b   1.000
_cell.length_c   1.000
_cell.angle_alpha   90.00
_cell.angle_beta   90.00
_cell.angle_gamma   90.00
#
_symmetry.space_group_name_H-M   'P 1'
#
loop_
_entity.id
_entity.type
_entity.pdbx_description
1 polymer ?
#
loop_
_entity_poly.entity_id
_entity_poly.type
_entity_poly.pdbx_seq_one_letter_code
_entity_poly.pdbx_strand_id
1 'polypeptide(L)'
;MHLAIRQFRLIALMPTLLIAFASSVGLAQSGIGNGDSNWITVENVKKQGDTLIFSEVQIEGDGWLVIHPFMNGAPNGDRVVGRTFLESGTSSDVEIEIHKGIAAGKMMTVMLHSDSNKNGEFDFIFIDERNVLDLAVFEGAIMIGHAVPAP
;
A
#
# COMPACT_ATOMS: atom_id res chain seq x y z
N MET A 1 90.77 6.11 15.94
CA MET A 1 90.06 7.42 15.89
C MET A 1 88.59 7.09 15.67
N HIS A 2 87.74 7.26 16.70
CA HIS A 2 86.74 8.35 16.81
C HIS A 2 85.69 8.29 15.66
N LEU A 3 84.36 8.28 15.84
CA LEU A 3 83.52 8.63 16.98
C LEU A 3 82.03 8.42 16.60
N ALA A 4 81.21 8.13 17.63
CA ALA A 4 79.79 8.46 17.86
C ALA A 4 78.61 7.85 17.08
N ILE A 5 77.67 7.47 17.96
CA ILE A 5 76.26 7.12 17.83
C ILE A 5 75.39 8.39 17.93
N ARG A 6 74.24 8.45 17.23
CA ARG A 6 72.94 9.06 17.65
C ARG A 6 71.90 8.84 16.52
N GLN A 7 70.91 7.95 16.67
CA GLN A 7 69.55 8.19 17.21
C GLN A 7 68.69 9.14 16.35
N PHE A 8 67.67 8.65 15.63
CA PHE A 8 66.23 8.94 15.83
C PHE A 8 65.35 8.37 14.70
N ARG A 9 64.08 8.13 15.03
CA ARG A 9 63.07 7.29 14.36
C ARG A 9 62.29 8.00 13.23
N LEU A 10 61.54 7.14 12.51
CA LEU A 10 60.31 7.35 11.71
C LEU A 10 60.47 7.86 10.27
N ILE A 11 59.95 7.08 9.32
CA ILE A 11 58.71 7.35 8.57
C ILE A 11 58.42 6.08 7.76
N ALA A 12 57.37 5.33 8.15
CA ALA A 12 56.71 4.39 7.25
C ALA A 12 55.30 4.92 7.00
N LEU A 13 55.09 5.32 5.76
CA LEU A 13 53.93 5.97 5.19
C LEU A 13 52.67 5.11 5.40
N MET A 14 51.66 5.66 6.09
CA MET A 14 50.34 5.01 6.19
C MET A 14 49.60 5.16 4.85
N PRO A 15 49.10 4.07 4.23
CA PRO A 15 48.17 4.21 3.13
C PRO A 15 46.80 4.58 3.70
N THR A 16 46.35 5.79 3.40
CA THR A 16 44.99 6.26 3.63
C THR A 16 44.03 5.39 2.81
N LEU A 17 43.37 4.43 3.44
CA LEU A 17 42.28 3.70 2.81
C LEU A 17 41.05 4.59 2.80
N LEU A 18 40.74 5.13 1.62
CA LEU A 18 39.56 5.90 1.31
C LEU A 18 38.32 5.02 1.56
N ILE A 19 37.54 5.32 2.60
CA ILE A 19 36.22 4.69 2.80
C ILE A 19 35.29 5.27 1.73
N ALA A 20 34.95 4.47 0.73
CA ALA A 20 33.87 4.80 -0.18
C ALA A 20 32.54 4.76 0.60
N PHE A 21 31.96 5.93 0.88
CA PHE A 21 30.56 6.03 1.26
C PHE A 21 29.72 5.61 0.05
N ALA A 22 29.24 4.37 0.03
CA ALA A 22 28.14 4.01 -0.84
C ALA A 22 26.88 4.71 -0.33
N SER A 23 26.48 5.80 -0.98
CA SER A 23 25.15 6.37 -0.79
C SER A 23 24.14 5.36 -1.32
N SER A 24 23.57 4.52 -0.45
CA SER A 24 22.36 3.78 -0.78
C SER A 24 21.24 4.80 -0.90
N VAL A 25 21.00 5.29 -2.12
CA VAL A 25 19.71 5.86 -2.48
C VAL A 25 18.70 4.73 -2.28
N GLY A 26 17.95 4.77 -1.19
CA GLY A 26 16.82 3.87 -1.00
C GLY A 26 15.84 4.13 -2.13
N LEU A 27 15.66 3.15 -3.02
CA LEU A 27 14.50 3.14 -3.91
C LEU A 27 13.28 3.12 -2.97
N ALA A 28 12.43 4.13 -3.02
CA ALA A 28 11.14 4.07 -2.36
C ALA A 28 10.42 2.83 -2.91
N GLN A 29 10.34 1.78 -2.11
CA GLN A 29 9.65 0.55 -2.49
C GLN A 29 8.16 0.87 -2.51
N SER A 30 7.60 1.05 -3.71
CA SER A 30 6.15 1.14 -3.88
C SER A 30 5.51 -0.11 -3.29
N GLY A 31 4.46 0.07 -2.49
CA GLY A 31 3.85 -1.00 -1.69
C GLY A 31 2.34 -0.90 -1.66
N ILE A 32 1.71 -1.96 -1.15
CA ILE A 32 0.30 -2.04 -0.82
C ILE A 32 0.20 -2.32 0.69
N GLY A 33 -0.57 -1.52 1.42
CA GLY A 33 -0.74 -1.68 2.86
C GLY A 33 -1.52 -0.53 3.49
N ASN A 34 -1.37 -0.35 4.80
CA ASN A 34 -1.90 0.80 5.53
C ASN A 34 -0.93 1.98 5.48
N GLY A 35 -1.47 3.20 5.59
CA GLY A 35 -0.74 4.44 5.77
C GLY A 35 -0.90 5.01 7.19
N ASP A 36 -0.47 6.25 7.37
CA ASP A 36 -0.57 7.01 8.61
C ASP A 36 -1.98 7.59 8.80
N SER A 37 -2.62 8.04 7.72
CA SER A 37 -3.94 8.71 7.75
C SER A 37 -5.09 7.83 7.25
N ASN A 38 -4.78 6.75 6.55
CA ASN A 38 -5.74 5.87 5.88
C ASN A 38 -5.36 4.40 6.12
N TRP A 39 -6.34 3.58 6.52
CA TRP A 39 -6.11 2.15 6.75
C TRP A 39 -7.37 1.31 6.58
N ILE A 40 -7.15 0.02 6.34
CA ILE A 40 -8.19 -1.02 6.33
C ILE A 40 -7.76 -2.09 7.32
N THR A 41 -8.62 -2.42 8.28
CA THR A 41 -8.41 -3.55 9.18
C THR A 41 -8.89 -4.82 8.48
N VAL A 42 -7.95 -5.70 8.13
CA VAL A 42 -8.22 -6.95 7.40
C VAL A 42 -8.10 -8.18 8.30
N GLU A 43 -7.76 -7.98 9.56
CA GLU A 43 -7.78 -9.00 10.59
C GLU A 43 -9.21 -9.41 10.90
N ASN A 44 -9.50 -10.71 10.81
CA ASN A 44 -10.80 -11.28 11.17
C ASN A 44 -12.00 -10.70 10.39
N VAL A 45 -11.80 -10.37 9.10
CA VAL A 45 -12.92 -10.04 8.19
C VAL A 45 -13.98 -11.14 8.29
N LYS A 46 -15.21 -10.76 8.61
CA LYS A 46 -16.32 -11.70 8.75
C LYS A 46 -17.04 -11.84 7.41
N LYS A 47 -17.67 -12.99 7.21
CA LYS A 47 -18.56 -13.23 6.08
C LYS A 47 -19.95 -13.61 6.57
N GLN A 48 -20.95 -12.94 6.02
CA GLN A 48 -22.36 -13.25 6.24
C GLN A 48 -23.08 -13.33 4.88
N GLY A 49 -23.31 -14.55 4.40
CA GLY A 49 -23.81 -14.74 3.03
C GLY A 49 -22.80 -14.24 2.01
N ASP A 50 -23.21 -13.28 1.18
CA ASP A 50 -22.37 -12.61 0.18
C ASP A 50 -21.78 -11.28 0.68
N THR A 51 -22.01 -10.92 1.94
CA THR A 51 -21.49 -9.70 2.56
C THR A 51 -20.20 -9.98 3.32
N LEU A 52 -19.18 -9.15 3.09
CA LEU A 52 -17.97 -9.07 3.91
C LEU A 52 -18.09 -7.91 4.90
N ILE A 53 -17.62 -8.11 6.12
CA ILE A 53 -17.67 -7.11 7.20
C ILE A 53 -16.25 -6.85 7.69
N PHE A 54 -15.78 -5.63 7.47
CA PHE A 54 -14.49 -5.13 7.93
C PHE A 54 -14.69 -4.41 9.26
N SER A 55 -13.90 -4.75 10.28
CA SER A 55 -14.13 -4.22 11.63
C SER A 55 -13.94 -2.72 11.72
N GLU A 56 -12.97 -2.19 10.97
CA GLU A 56 -12.65 -0.76 10.97
C GLU A 56 -11.95 -0.36 9.68
N VAL A 57 -12.34 0.79 9.14
CA VAL A 57 -11.73 1.43 7.99
C VAL A 57 -11.61 2.92 8.26
N GLN A 58 -10.45 3.50 7.99
CA GLN A 58 -10.23 4.93 8.01
C GLN A 58 -9.94 5.42 6.60
N ILE A 59 -10.60 6.51 6.23
CA ILE A 59 -10.26 7.27 5.03
C ILE A 59 -10.22 8.77 5.32
N GLU A 60 -9.23 9.46 4.79
CA GLU A 60 -9.13 10.92 4.79
C GLU A 60 -9.83 11.47 3.54
N GLY A 61 -10.92 12.20 3.74
CA GLY A 61 -11.84 12.56 2.66
C GLY A 61 -12.86 11.46 2.37
N ASP A 62 -13.97 11.84 1.76
CA ASP A 62 -15.00 10.89 1.36
C ASP A 62 -14.47 9.97 0.24
N GLY A 63 -14.98 8.74 0.21
CA GLY A 63 -14.53 7.77 -0.79
C GLY A 63 -15.19 6.41 -0.66
N TRP A 64 -14.44 5.38 -1.01
CA TRP A 64 -14.97 4.05 -1.22
C TRP A 64 -14.01 2.98 -0.73
N LEU A 65 -14.56 1.93 -0.11
CA LEU A 65 -13.86 0.67 0.05
C LEU A 65 -14.27 -0.27 -1.08
N VAL A 66 -13.30 -0.75 -1.85
CA VAL A 66 -13.54 -1.47 -3.10
C VAL A 66 -12.87 -2.84 -3.07
N ILE A 67 -13.56 -3.86 -3.58
CA ILE A 67 -13.05 -5.22 -3.74
C ILE A 67 -12.79 -5.51 -5.21
N HIS A 68 -11.54 -5.86 -5.49
CA HIS A 68 -11.05 -6.33 -6.79
C HIS A 68 -10.72 -7.82 -6.71
N PRO A 69 -11.11 -8.64 -7.71
CA PRO A 69 -10.84 -10.06 -7.70
C PRO A 69 -9.43 -10.37 -8.21
N PHE A 70 -8.91 -11.53 -7.84
CA PHE A 70 -7.81 -12.15 -8.59
C PHE A 70 -8.38 -12.93 -9.77
N MET A 71 -7.74 -12.78 -10.94
CA MET A 71 -8.07 -13.53 -12.16
C MET A 71 -6.79 -14.16 -12.70
N ASN A 72 -6.85 -15.44 -13.05
CA ASN A 72 -5.69 -16.21 -13.55
C ASN A 72 -4.46 -16.15 -12.62
N GLY A 73 -4.69 -16.07 -11.30
CA GLY A 73 -3.62 -16.05 -10.30
C GLY A 73 -3.01 -14.66 -10.03
N ALA A 74 -3.49 -13.61 -10.68
CA ALA A 74 -3.00 -12.24 -10.49
C ALA A 74 -4.14 -11.29 -10.06
N PRO A 75 -3.85 -10.20 -9.34
CA PRO A 75 -4.83 -9.16 -9.05
C PRO A 75 -5.39 -8.56 -10.35
N ASN A 76 -6.69 -8.25 -10.38
CA ASN A 76 -7.32 -7.51 -11.47
C ASN A 76 -7.94 -6.21 -10.93
N GLY A 77 -7.17 -5.12 -11.00
CA GLY A 77 -7.60 -3.78 -10.58
C GLY A 77 -8.65 -3.14 -11.49
N ASP A 78 -8.89 -3.68 -12.68
CA ASP A 78 -9.86 -3.11 -13.62
C ASP A 78 -11.30 -3.58 -13.33
N ARG A 79 -11.44 -4.64 -12.54
CA ARG A 79 -12.72 -5.26 -12.22
C ARG A 79 -13.11 -5.05 -10.78
N VAL A 80 -14.28 -4.48 -10.54
CA VAL A 80 -14.88 -4.37 -9.21
C VAL A 80 -15.91 -5.48 -9.00
N VAL A 81 -15.86 -6.13 -7.84
CA VAL A 81 -16.84 -7.15 -7.42
C VAL A 81 -17.64 -6.75 -6.18
N GLY A 82 -17.26 -5.70 -5.49
CA GLY A 82 -18.02 -5.11 -4.38
C GLY A 82 -17.48 -3.73 -4.05
N ARG A 83 -18.33 -2.84 -3.56
CA ARG A 83 -17.95 -1.50 -3.10
C ARG A 83 -18.92 -1.00 -2.04
N THR A 84 -18.46 -0.13 -1.16
CA THR A 84 -19.31 0.65 -0.26
C THR A 84 -18.74 2.05 -0.09
N PHE A 85 -19.61 3.04 0.09
CA PHE A 85 -19.21 4.42 0.31
C PHE A 85 -18.75 4.62 1.76
N LEU A 86 -17.79 5.51 1.96
CA LEU A 86 -17.24 5.90 3.25
C LEU A 86 -17.22 7.42 3.33
N GLU A 87 -17.78 7.94 4.42
CA GLU A 87 -17.53 9.34 4.81
C GLU A 87 -16.11 9.46 5.37
N SER A 88 -15.52 10.64 5.26
CA SER A 88 -14.22 10.95 5.85
C SER A 88 -14.20 10.62 7.36
N GLY A 89 -13.17 9.90 7.78
CA GLY A 89 -12.94 9.48 9.16
C GLY A 89 -12.97 7.97 9.33
N THR A 90 -13.21 7.53 10.57
CA THR A 90 -13.23 6.11 10.94
C THR A 90 -14.65 5.56 10.86
N SER A 91 -14.82 4.47 10.13
CA SER A 91 -16.06 3.69 10.07
C SER A 91 -15.83 2.31 10.68
N SER A 92 -16.78 1.86 11.51
CA SER A 92 -16.77 0.52 12.11
C SER A 92 -17.79 -0.40 11.44
N ASP A 93 -17.52 -1.71 11.49
CA ASP A 93 -18.40 -2.76 10.94
C ASP A 93 -18.84 -2.46 9.49
N VAL A 94 -17.88 -2.10 8.65
CA VAL A 94 -18.09 -1.70 7.26
C VAL A 94 -18.50 -2.91 6.43
N GLU A 95 -19.73 -2.89 5.94
CA GLU A 95 -20.31 -3.96 5.13
C GLU A 95 -20.11 -3.71 3.64
N ILE A 96 -19.66 -4.74 2.91
CA ILE A 96 -19.60 -4.75 1.46
C ILE A 96 -20.29 -6.01 0.93
N GLU A 97 -21.35 -5.82 0.14
CA GLU A 97 -21.96 -6.90 -0.63
C GLU A 97 -21.09 -7.24 -1.84
N ILE A 98 -20.76 -8.52 -2.00
CA ILE A 98 -19.96 -9.02 -3.13
C ILE A 98 -20.89 -9.57 -4.21
N HIS A 99 -20.85 -8.94 -5.39
CA HIS A 99 -21.65 -9.36 -6.53
C HIS A 99 -21.29 -10.78 -6.97
N LYS A 100 -22.28 -11.68 -6.94
CA LYS A 100 -22.16 -13.14 -7.19
C LYS A 100 -21.36 -13.91 -6.12
N GLY A 101 -21.10 -13.27 -4.98
CA GLY A 101 -20.35 -13.83 -3.87
C GLY A 101 -18.87 -14.05 -4.17
N ILE A 102 -18.14 -14.47 -3.13
CA ILE A 102 -16.73 -14.88 -3.23
C ILE A 102 -16.51 -16.17 -2.44
N ALA A 103 -15.85 -17.15 -3.04
CA ALA A 103 -15.55 -18.40 -2.35
C ALA A 103 -14.42 -18.19 -1.32
N ALA A 104 -14.55 -18.82 -0.16
CA ALA A 104 -13.52 -18.77 0.88
C ALA A 104 -12.15 -19.22 0.34
N GLY A 105 -11.09 -18.54 0.77
CA GLY A 105 -9.71 -18.77 0.33
C GLY A 105 -9.36 -18.20 -1.05
N LYS A 106 -10.32 -17.67 -1.83
CA LYS A 106 -10.01 -16.94 -3.06
C LYS A 106 -9.31 -15.63 -2.72
N MET A 107 -8.20 -15.34 -3.39
CA MET A 107 -7.52 -14.06 -3.25
C MET A 107 -8.37 -12.91 -3.82
N MET A 108 -8.38 -11.81 -3.08
CA MET A 108 -8.97 -10.53 -3.46
C MET A 108 -8.05 -9.39 -3.02
N THR A 109 -8.16 -8.25 -3.70
CA THR A 109 -7.59 -7.00 -3.22
C THR A 109 -8.73 -6.15 -2.67
N VAL A 110 -8.59 -5.67 -1.45
CA VAL A 110 -9.42 -4.63 -0.87
C VAL A 110 -8.61 -3.34 -0.84
N MET A 111 -9.14 -2.24 -1.39
CA MET A 111 -8.41 -0.97 -1.43
C MET A 111 -9.34 0.23 -1.34
N LEU A 112 -8.78 1.35 -0.89
CA LEU A 112 -9.50 2.62 -0.82
C LEU A 112 -9.43 3.35 -2.16
N HIS A 113 -10.55 3.97 -2.53
CA HIS A 113 -10.63 4.94 -3.61
C HIS A 113 -11.19 6.26 -3.06
N SER A 114 -10.69 7.40 -3.54
CA SER A 114 -11.25 8.70 -3.18
C SER A 114 -12.49 9.01 -4.00
N ASP A 115 -13.49 9.66 -3.43
CA ASP A 115 -14.56 10.34 -4.16
C ASP A 115 -14.05 11.73 -4.57
N SER A 116 -13.37 11.80 -5.72
CA SER A 116 -12.58 12.98 -6.08
C SER A 116 -13.44 14.17 -6.51
N ASN A 117 -14.62 13.90 -7.07
CA ASN A 117 -15.56 14.93 -7.52
C ASN A 117 -16.64 15.24 -6.46
N LYS A 118 -16.68 14.48 -5.35
CA LYS A 118 -17.54 14.67 -4.18
C LYS A 118 -19.02 14.55 -4.51
N ASN A 119 -19.38 13.65 -5.41
CA ASN A 119 -20.76 13.44 -5.83
C ASN A 119 -21.42 12.23 -5.15
N GLY A 120 -20.67 11.41 -4.39
CA GLY A 120 -21.15 10.18 -3.78
C GLY A 120 -21.50 9.09 -4.79
N GLU A 121 -21.03 9.20 -6.04
CA GLU A 121 -21.19 8.21 -7.10
C GLU A 121 -19.83 7.58 -7.43
N PHE A 122 -19.76 6.25 -7.51
CA PHE A 122 -18.48 5.59 -7.79
C PHE A 122 -18.15 5.64 -9.29
N ASP A 123 -17.27 6.57 -9.64
CA ASP A 123 -16.87 6.94 -10.99
C ASP A 123 -15.57 6.24 -11.43
N PHE A 124 -15.59 4.90 -11.34
CA PHE A 124 -14.50 4.02 -11.79
C PHE A 124 -14.84 3.36 -13.13
N ILE A 125 -14.73 4.13 -14.22
CA ILE A 125 -15.00 3.63 -15.58
C ILE A 125 -13.77 3.88 -16.46
N PHE A 126 -13.23 2.81 -17.04
CA PHE A 126 -12.24 2.92 -18.11
C PHE A 126 -12.97 3.16 -19.44
N ILE A 127 -13.39 4.40 -19.71
CA ILE A 127 -14.04 4.71 -21.00
C ILE A 127 -12.99 4.65 -22.14
N ASP A 128 -11.75 5.08 -21.87
CA ASP A 128 -10.66 5.17 -22.87
C ASP A 128 -9.33 5.68 -22.25
N GLU A 129 -8.92 5.05 -21.14
CA GLU A 129 -7.64 5.25 -20.43
C GLU A 129 -7.39 6.64 -19.84
N ARG A 130 -8.32 7.61 -19.98
CA ARG A 130 -8.03 9.02 -19.64
C ARG A 130 -8.82 9.65 -18.51
N ASN A 131 -9.91 9.06 -17.99
CA ASN A 131 -10.64 9.63 -16.86
C ASN A 131 -11.19 8.53 -15.95
N VAL A 132 -10.38 8.08 -15.00
CA VAL A 132 -10.89 7.46 -13.77
C VAL A 132 -10.92 8.58 -12.74
N LEU A 133 -12.10 8.96 -12.25
CA LEU A 133 -12.23 10.05 -11.28
C LEU A 133 -11.95 9.53 -9.87
N ASP A 134 -12.50 8.37 -9.54
CA ASP A 134 -12.33 7.75 -8.22
C ASP A 134 -11.12 6.83 -8.21
N LEU A 135 -9.94 7.45 -8.07
CA LEU A 135 -8.65 6.78 -8.09
C LEU A 135 -8.35 6.11 -6.76
N ALA A 136 -7.45 5.12 -6.79
CA ALA A 136 -6.93 4.52 -5.57
C ALA A 136 -6.26 5.58 -4.68
N VAL A 137 -6.46 5.47 -3.37
CA VAL A 137 -5.81 6.35 -2.39
C VAL A 137 -4.35 5.93 -2.20
N PHE A 138 -3.45 6.91 -2.18
CA PHE A 138 -2.02 6.71 -1.92
C PHE A 138 -1.51 7.63 -0.81
N GLU A 139 -0.65 7.09 0.04
CA GLU A 139 0.19 7.86 0.95
C GLU A 139 1.67 7.68 0.57
N GLY A 140 2.24 8.74 0.00
CA GLY A 140 3.58 8.65 -0.60
C GLY A 140 3.61 7.61 -1.72
N ALA A 141 4.34 6.53 -1.51
CA ALA A 141 4.47 5.41 -2.46
C ALA A 141 3.61 4.19 -2.08
N ILE A 142 2.80 4.28 -1.03
CA ILE A 142 1.96 3.18 -0.53
C ILE A 142 0.54 3.38 -1.06
N MET A 143 0.06 2.40 -1.84
CA MET A 143 -1.36 2.28 -2.17
C MET A 143 -2.09 1.75 -0.93
N ILE A 144 -3.18 2.42 -0.54
CA ILE A 144 -3.95 2.02 0.64
C ILE A 144 -4.86 0.84 0.30
N GLY A 145 -4.41 -0.35 0.67
CA GLY A 145 -5.07 -1.59 0.30
C GLY A 145 -4.35 -2.83 0.83
N HIS A 146 -4.97 -3.99 0.63
CA HIS A 146 -4.42 -5.29 1.03
C HIS A 146 -4.83 -6.38 0.04
N ALA A 147 -3.92 -7.30 -0.25
CA ALA A 147 -4.23 -8.56 -0.92
C ALA A 147 -4.43 -9.66 0.12
N VAL A 148 -5.66 -10.14 0.28
CA VAL A 148 -6.05 -11.10 1.31
C VAL A 148 -6.89 -12.23 0.74
N PRO A 149 -6.86 -13.44 1.32
CA PRO A 149 -7.85 -14.47 1.01
C PRO A 149 -9.21 -14.06 1.56
N ALA A 150 -10.28 -14.33 0.80
CA ALA A 150 -11.63 -14.19 1.30
C ALA A 150 -11.88 -15.15 2.49
N PRO A 151 -12.57 -14.71 3.55
CA PRO A 151 -12.92 -15.54 4.70
C PRO A 151 -13.87 -16.70 4.37
#